data_AF-A0A260S674-F1
#
_entry.id   AF-A0A260S674-F1
#
_cell.length_a   1.000
_cell.length_b   1.000
_cell.length_c   1.000
_cell.angle_alpha   90.00
_cell.angle_beta   90.00
_cell.angle_gamma   90.00
#
_symmetry.space_group_name_H-M   'P 1'
#
loop_
_entity.id
_entity.type
_entity.pdbx_description
1 polymer ?
#
loop_
_entity_poly.entity_id
_entity_poly.type
_entity_poly.pdbx_seq_one_letter_code
_entity_poly.pdbx_strand_id
1 'polypeptide(L)' 'MITPEIANQVVHYFDSSRGYPAGGFMGDLIALICKADPRNKARLAIGFGGYVQAVILAQEEADGLDRLDHIARQERVTH' A
#
# COMPACT_ATOMS: atom_id res chain seq x y z
N MET A 1 1.78 9.78 -4.00
CA MET A 1 2.32 9.97 -2.65
C MET A 1 1.72 8.91 -1.75
N ILE A 2 2.54 8.16 -1.03
CA ILE A 2 2.10 7.16 -0.08
C ILE A 2 1.75 7.89 1.22
N THR A 3 0.49 7.84 1.65
CA THR A 3 0.08 8.33 2.97
C THR A 3 0.26 7.23 4.01
N PRO A 4 0.37 7.56 5.30
CA PRO A 4 0.43 6.55 6.35
C PRO A 4 -0.77 5.62 6.37
N GLU A 5 -1.98 6.11 6.07
CA GLU A 5 -3.17 5.26 5.91
C GLU A 5 -2.97 4.21 4.80
N ILE A 6 -2.52 4.64 3.61
CA ILE A 6 -2.24 3.73 2.50
C ILE A 6 -1.16 2.72 2.90
N ALA A 7 -0.12 3.17 3.58
CA ALA A 7 0.97 2.31 4.02
C ALA A 7 0.50 1.25 5.02
N ASN A 8 -0.33 1.63 6.01
CA ASN A 8 -0.94 0.71 6.97
C ASN A 8 -1.82 -0.35 6.28
N GLN A 9 -2.65 0.07 5.34
CA GLN A 9 -3.56 -0.81 4.62
C GLN A 9 -2.82 -1.79 3.70
N VAL A 10 -1.80 -1.31 3.00
CA VAL A 10 -0.99 -2.13 2.09
C VAL A 10 -0.10 -3.08 2.89
N VAL A 11 0.59 -2.62 3.95
CA VAL A 11 1.40 -3.52 4.79
C VAL A 11 0.53 -4.60 5.42
N HIS A 12 -0.68 -4.29 5.88
CA HIS A 12 -1.61 -5.26 6.44
C HIS A 12 -2.08 -6.32 5.43
N TYR A 13 -2.21 -5.93 4.15
CA TYR A 13 -2.57 -6.85 3.07
C TYR A 13 -1.46 -7.89 2.80
N PHE A 14 -0.18 -7.50 2.90
CA PHE A 14 0.95 -8.40 2.70
C PHE A 14 1.35 -9.14 3.98
N ASP A 15 1.21 -8.51 5.13
CA ASP A 15 1.48 -9.06 6.47
C ASP A 15 0.39 -8.61 7.44
N SER A 16 -0.57 -9.50 7.70
CA SER A 16 -1.73 -9.18 8.56
C SER A 16 -1.37 -8.93 10.02
N SER A 17 -0.10 -9.14 10.43
CA SER A 17 0.39 -8.83 11.77
C SER A 17 0.81 -7.35 11.90
N ARG A 18 0.93 -6.62 10.79
CA ARG A 18 1.30 -5.20 10.72
C ARG A 18 0.13 -4.34 10.21
N GLY A 19 0.13 -3.05 10.56
CA GLY A 19 -0.86 -2.09 10.08
C GLY A 19 -2.31 -2.38 10.50
N TYR A 20 -3.27 -1.87 9.72
CA TYR A 20 -4.70 -2.11 9.93
C TYR A 20 -5.40 -2.40 8.59
N PRO A 21 -6.51 -3.18 8.61
CA PRO A 21 -7.19 -3.58 7.39
C PRO A 21 -7.81 -2.39 6.68
N ALA A 22 -7.70 -2.40 5.35
CA ALA A 22 -8.48 -1.53 4.49
C ALA A 22 -9.96 -1.94 4.53
N GLY A 23 -10.87 -0.97 4.34
CA GLY A 23 -12.28 -1.28 4.11
C GLY A 23 -12.47 -2.16 2.85
N GLY A 24 -13.59 -2.88 2.74
CA GLY A 24 -13.80 -3.89 1.68
C GLY A 24 -13.43 -3.43 0.27
N PHE A 25 -13.91 -2.25 -0.15
CA PHE A 25 -13.57 -1.68 -1.46
C PHE A 25 -12.07 -1.42 -1.65
N MET A 26 -11.39 -0.90 -0.62
CA MET A 26 -9.96 -0.62 -0.68
C MET A 26 -9.13 -1.90 -0.63
N GLY A 27 -9.57 -2.92 0.10
CA GLY A 27 -8.97 -4.25 0.09
C GLY A 27 -9.02 -4.90 -1.30
N ASP A 28 -10.19 -4.86 -1.95
CA ASP A 28 -10.36 -5.31 -3.33
C ASP A 28 -9.50 -4.50 -4.32
N LEU A 29 -9.38 -3.19 -4.12
CA LEU A 29 -8.52 -2.34 -4.94
C LEU A 29 -7.04 -2.73 -4.79
N ILE A 30 -6.55 -2.98 -3.57
CA ILE A 30 -5.17 -3.42 -3.33
C ILE A 30 -4.93 -4.77 -4.00
N ALA A 31 -5.86 -5.72 -3.86
CA ALA A 31 -5.79 -7.01 -4.53
C ALA A 31 -5.78 -6.90 -6.07
N LEU A 32 -6.59 -5.98 -6.62
CA LEU A 32 -6.63 -5.69 -8.04
C LEU A 32 -5.30 -5.10 -8.54
N ILE A 33 -4.75 -4.11 -7.84
CA ILE A 33 -3.43 -3.52 -8.16
C ILE A 33 -2.34 -4.59 -8.09
N CYS A 34 -2.43 -5.48 -7.10
CA CYS A 34 -1.47 -6.56 -6.93
C CYS A 34 -1.41 -7.50 -8.13
N LYS A 35 -2.57 -7.78 -8.75
CA LYS A 35 -2.71 -8.66 -9.93
C LYS A 35 -2.57 -7.94 -11.27
N ALA A 36 -2.66 -6.61 -11.28
CA ALA A 36 -2.68 -5.83 -12.51
C ALA A 36 -1.31 -5.85 -13.22
N ASP A 37 -1.32 -5.95 -14.55
CA ASP A 37 -0.12 -5.76 -15.38
C ASP A 37 0.43 -4.34 -15.24
N PRO A 38 1.73 -4.10 -15.52
CA PRO A 38 2.34 -2.78 -15.45
C PRO A 38 1.57 -1.68 -16.21
N ARG A 39 0.96 -2.02 -17.36
CA ARG A 39 0.12 -1.07 -18.13
C ARG A 39 -1.18 -0.70 -17.40
N ASN A 40 -1.80 -1.65 -16.70
CA ASN A 40 -3.00 -1.42 -15.92
C ASN A 40 -2.68 -0.73 -14.59
N LYS A 41 -1.56 -1.09 -13.94
CA LYS A 41 -1.01 -0.35 -12.79
C LYS A 41 -0.78 1.12 -13.14
N ALA A 42 -0.21 1.42 -14.30
CA ALA A 42 -0.02 2.80 -14.75
C ALA A 42 -1.34 3.58 -14.92
N ARG A 43 -2.42 2.92 -15.39
CA ARG A 43 -3.75 3.53 -15.47
C ARG A 43 -4.37 3.75 -14.10
N LEU A 44 -4.24 2.78 -13.20
CA LEU A 44 -4.69 2.89 -11.81
C LEU A 44 -3.92 3.98 -11.06
N ALA A 45 -2.65 4.20 -11.40
CA ALA A 45 -1.83 5.24 -10.77
C ALA A 45 -2.35 6.67 -11.04
N ILE A 46 -3.16 6.88 -12.09
CA ILE A 46 -3.78 8.17 -12.40
C ILE A 46 -4.78 8.57 -11.29
N GLY A 47 -5.56 7.62 -10.77
CA GLY A 47 -6.56 7.86 -9.71
C GLY A 47 -6.09 7.44 -8.31
N PHE A 48 -5.24 6.42 -8.24
CA PHE A 48 -4.84 5.74 -7.00
C PHE A 48 -3.31 5.64 -6.88
N GLY A 49 -2.59 6.68 -7.34
CA GLY A 49 -1.12 6.69 -7.38
C GLY A 49 -0.43 6.35 -6.06
N GLY A 50 -1.02 6.71 -4.92
CA GLY A 50 -0.51 6.32 -3.60
C GLY A 50 -0.53 4.82 -3.35
N TYR A 51 -1.67 4.16 -3.62
CA TYR A 51 -1.81 2.70 -3.48
C TYR A 51 -0.93 1.96 -4.48
N VAL A 52 -0.86 2.42 -5.73
CA VAL A 52 0.01 1.79 -6.73
C VAL A 52 1.48 1.88 -6.34
N GLN A 53 1.94 3.04 -5.87
CA GLN A 53 3.32 3.18 -5.36
C GLN A 53 3.58 2.25 -4.17
N ALA A 54 2.66 2.18 -3.21
CA ALA A 54 2.82 1.32 -2.05
C ALA A 54 2.86 -0.17 -2.42
N VAL A 55 1.99 -0.63 -3.31
CA VAL A 55 1.97 -2.03 -3.77
C VAL A 55 3.21 -2.38 -4.58
N ILE A 56 3.67 -1.48 -5.46
CA ILE A 56 4.93 -1.64 -6.20
C ILE A 56 6.10 -1.76 -5.21
N LEU A 57 6.17 -0.84 -4.24
CA LEU A 57 7.21 -0.87 -3.22
C LEU A 57 7.20 -2.20 -2.45
N ALA A 58 6.03 -2.69 -2.05
CA ALA A 58 5.89 -3.96 -1.34
C ALA A 58 6.27 -5.20 -2.17
N GLN A 59 6.07 -5.19 -3.49
CA GLN A 59 6.36 -6.34 -4.36
C GLN A 59 7.77 -6.33 -4.95
N GLU A 60 8.28 -5.16 -5.32
CA GLU A 60 9.52 -5.03 -6.10
C GLU A 60 10.74 -4.76 -5.21
N GLU A 61 10.57 -4.17 -4.02
CA GLU A 61 11.66 -3.93 -3.08
C GLU A 61 11.70 -4.98 -1.98
N ALA A 62 12.88 -5.57 -1.73
CA ALA A 62 13.08 -6.52 -0.64
C ALA A 62 12.76 -5.93 0.75
N ASP A 63 13.02 -4.62 0.94
CA ASP A 63 12.72 -3.85 2.15
C ASP A 63 11.42 -3.02 2.03
N GLY A 64 10.60 -3.30 1.02
CA GLY A 64 9.37 -2.55 0.74
C GLY A 64 8.41 -2.51 1.92
N LEU A 65 8.18 -3.65 2.56
CA LEU A 65 7.27 -3.75 3.72
C LEU A 65 7.80 -3.01 4.94
N ASP A 66 9.12 -2.97 5.15
CA ASP A 66 9.71 -2.26 6.30
C ASP A 66 9.65 -0.74 6.11
N ARG A 67 9.85 -0.27 4.87
CA ARG A 67 9.58 1.13 4.51
C ARG A 67 8.11 1.51 4.67
N LEU A 68 7.18 0.65 4.27
CA LEU A 68 5.76 0.90 4.47
C LEU A 68 5.40 0.92 5.95
N ASP A 69 5.96 0.01 6.76
CA ASP A 69 5.81 0.03 8.22
C ASP A 69 6.34 1.33 8.83
N HIS A 70 7.50 1.81 8.36
CA HIS A 70 8.06 3.08 8.79
C HIS A 70 7.11 4.25 8.49
N ILE A 71 6.61 4.36 7.25
CA ILE A 71 5.67 5.40 6.82
C ILE A 71 4.36 5.31 7.62
N ALA A 72 3.84 4.10 7.81
CA ALA A 72 2.65 3.82 8.60
C ALA A 72 2.80 4.29 10.06
N ARG A 73 4.00 4.15 10.64
CA ARG A 73 4.29 4.53 12.03
C ARG A 73 4.58 6.00 12.21
N GLN A 74 5.00 6.73 11.17
CA GLN A 74 5.17 8.19 11.25
C GLN A 74 3.86 8.93 11.59
N GLU A 75 2.68 8.35 11.29
CA GLU A 75 1.38 8.89 11.74
C GLU A 75 1.23 8.86 13.26
N ARG A 76 1.85 7.90 13.94
CA ARG A 76 1.70 7.71 15.40
C ARG A 76 2.55 8.65 16.24
N VAL A 77 3.48 9.39 15.63
CA VAL A 77 4.42 10.27 16.35
C VAL A 77 3.88 11.71 16.46
N THR A 78 2.78 12.04 15.79
CA THR A 78 2.19 13.38 15.75
C THR A 78 1.03 13.60 16.75
N HIS A 79 1.06 12.96 17.92
CA HIS A 79 0.00 13.12 18.91
C HIS A 79 0.49 13.40 20.33
#